data_AF-A0A6V7S275-F1
#
_entry.id   AF-A0A6V7S275-F1
#
_cell.length_a   1.000
_cell.length_b   1.000
_cell.length_c   1.000
_cell.angle_alpha   90.00
_cell.angle_beta   90.00
_cell.angle_gamma   90.00
#
_symmetry.space_group_name_H-M   'P 1'
#
loop_
_entity.id
_entity.type
_entity.pdbx_description
1 polymer ?
#
loop_
_entity_poly.entity_id
_entity_poly.type
_entity_poly.pdbx_seq_one_letter_code
_entity_poly.pdbx_strand_id
1 'polypeptide(L)'
;MEKIEFNNGELRKAPYKLDGYPKIGWFRNKNGLLLKTYGWVVQNAIGIIYLIHGFKAHTRINFMRKNLRMPNINEDLIADIDNYYIYKDSWIEKFNQNGYSVYALDLQGHGKSQLLGNLRGNFSSFDDLVDDVMQYMNQIQDEISNDNQTGDESYDIVPTKKKRLPMYIIGQSMGGSIALRVLQLLGKEKENNINSGDANNYKKCKAILDNSNSTNEIDNDMNNSNDYGFDNSCASTSATANAIANGKYEGYYNYLDKLNIKGCVSLSGMMRLKTLLGSGYKLFKYFYLPILSFLYCVVPHTQFSLKYRPRKEPKIVISICKRNKFINSDGMKLKCVYELIKAMVTLDRNISYMPKDIPLLFVHSKDDDICCYKGSVSFHNKANVKDKKLYIVEGMNHAISEEPGNEIILNIIIDWISNLRTNDEDVKDNKMLNVR
;
A
#
# COMPACT_ATOMS: atom_id res chain seq x y z
N MET A 1 -35.69 37.02 -47.26
CA MET A 1 -35.20 37.80 -46.10
C MET A 1 -36.10 37.42 -44.95
N GLU A 2 -35.71 36.43 -44.14
CA GLU A 2 -36.39 36.07 -42.91
C GLU A 2 -35.32 35.43 -42.01
N LYS A 3 -35.00 36.13 -40.92
CA LYS A 3 -34.05 35.71 -39.91
C LYS A 3 -34.76 34.69 -39.02
N ILE A 4 -34.18 33.50 -38.89
CA ILE A 4 -34.52 32.57 -37.81
C ILE A 4 -33.39 32.68 -36.79
N GLU A 5 -33.70 33.33 -35.67
CA GLU A 5 -32.89 33.31 -34.45
C GLU A 5 -32.85 31.89 -33.89
N PHE A 6 -31.65 31.31 -33.79
CA PHE A 6 -31.43 30.14 -32.95
C PHE A 6 -30.91 30.58 -31.59
N ASN A 7 -31.77 30.34 -30.61
CA ASN A 7 -31.64 30.64 -29.19
C ASN A 7 -30.31 30.16 -28.61
N ASN A 8 -29.63 31.07 -27.92
CA ASN A 8 -28.57 30.78 -26.96
C ASN A 8 -29.17 30.00 -25.77
N GLY A 9 -28.80 28.73 -25.66
CA GLY A 9 -29.29 27.88 -24.58
C GLY A 9 -28.47 26.61 -24.35
N GLU A 10 -27.18 26.58 -24.71
CA GLU A 10 -26.31 25.51 -24.21
C GLU A 10 -25.86 25.84 -22.79
N LEU A 11 -26.66 25.33 -21.84
CA LEU A 11 -26.22 24.93 -20.51
C LEU A 11 -24.80 24.37 -20.59
N ARG A 12 -23.83 25.11 -20.02
CA ARG A 12 -22.49 24.61 -19.71
C ARG A 12 -22.62 23.40 -18.78
N LYS A 13 -22.82 22.20 -19.33
CA LYS A 13 -22.69 20.94 -18.59
C LYS A 13 -21.26 20.90 -18.05
N ALA A 14 -21.11 20.81 -16.74
CA ALA A 14 -19.82 20.56 -16.11
C ALA A 14 -19.15 19.36 -16.82
N PRO A 15 -17.83 19.40 -17.08
CA PRO A 15 -17.17 18.34 -17.83
C PRO A 15 -17.41 17.00 -17.11
N TYR A 16 -18.03 16.04 -17.81
CA TYR A 16 -18.24 14.69 -17.32
C TYR A 16 -16.88 14.09 -16.92
N LYS A 17 -16.61 13.97 -15.61
CA LYS A 17 -15.41 13.28 -15.15
C LYS A 17 -15.58 11.78 -15.38
N LEU A 18 -14.86 11.24 -16.35
CA LEU A 18 -14.90 9.80 -16.65
C LEU A 18 -14.34 8.93 -15.52
N ASP A 19 -13.62 9.52 -14.56
CA ASP A 19 -13.02 8.81 -13.43
C ASP A 19 -13.97 8.53 -12.26
N GLY A 20 -15.28 8.81 -12.42
CA GLY A 20 -16.30 8.41 -11.45
C GLY A 20 -16.40 9.31 -10.23
N TYR A 21 -15.96 10.56 -10.34
CA TYR A 21 -16.05 11.59 -9.29
C TYR A 21 -15.48 11.16 -7.92
N PRO A 22 -14.24 10.67 -7.83
CA PRO A 22 -13.66 10.32 -6.55
C PRO A 22 -13.55 11.54 -5.61
N LYS A 23 -13.74 11.31 -4.31
CA LYS A 23 -13.24 12.19 -3.24
C LYS A 23 -11.72 12.23 -3.38
N ILE A 24 -11.21 13.36 -3.86
CA ILE A 24 -9.79 13.57 -4.09
C ILE A 24 -9.23 14.41 -2.94
N GLY A 25 -8.20 13.90 -2.29
CA GLY A 25 -7.56 14.58 -1.15
C GLY A 25 -6.05 14.60 -1.24
N TRP A 26 -5.47 15.03 -0.12
CA TRP A 26 -4.06 14.96 0.20
C TRP A 26 -3.92 14.75 1.70
N PHE A 27 -2.98 13.93 2.15
CA PHE A 27 -2.51 13.99 3.55
C PHE A 27 -0.99 14.16 3.57
N ARG A 28 -0.49 14.72 4.67
CA ARG A 28 0.94 14.94 4.89
C ARG A 28 1.50 13.81 5.73
N ASN A 29 2.51 13.11 5.22
CA ASN A 29 3.13 12.01 5.95
C ASN A 29 4.18 12.48 6.98
N LYS A 30 4.75 11.53 7.73
CA LYS A 30 5.79 11.80 8.76
C LYS A 30 7.04 12.51 8.21
N ASN A 31 7.34 12.35 6.93
CA ASN A 31 8.46 12.98 6.25
C ASN A 31 8.09 14.36 5.65
N GLY A 32 6.88 14.85 5.92
CA GLY A 32 6.39 16.13 5.42
C GLY A 32 5.92 16.12 3.96
N LEU A 33 5.87 14.96 3.29
CA LEU A 33 5.43 14.84 1.89
C LEU A 33 3.91 14.86 1.79
N LEU A 34 3.37 15.57 0.81
CA LEU A 34 1.95 15.53 0.44
C LEU A 34 1.68 14.33 -0.48
N LEU A 35 0.87 13.40 0.02
CA LEU A 35 0.49 12.19 -0.70
C LEU A 35 -0.93 12.30 -1.21
N LYS A 36 -1.11 11.99 -2.49
CA LYS A 36 -2.39 12.07 -3.19
C LYS A 36 -3.28 10.93 -2.74
N THR A 37 -4.51 11.27 -2.33
CA THR A 37 -5.51 10.26 -1.93
C THR A 37 -6.74 10.29 -2.80
N TYR A 38 -7.39 9.14 -2.88
CA TYR A 38 -8.62 8.91 -3.63
C TYR A 38 -9.60 8.10 -2.79
N GLY A 39 -10.89 8.41 -2.90
CA GLY A 39 -11.99 7.65 -2.34
C GLY A 39 -13.18 7.61 -3.31
N TRP A 40 -13.56 6.42 -3.78
CA TRP A 40 -14.81 6.18 -4.50
C TRP A 40 -15.81 5.59 -3.51
N VAL A 41 -16.60 6.48 -2.94
CA VAL A 41 -17.46 6.21 -1.77
C VAL A 41 -18.87 5.88 -2.24
N VAL A 42 -19.43 4.82 -1.67
CA VAL A 42 -20.83 4.43 -1.88
C VAL A 42 -21.64 4.69 -0.61
N GLN A 43 -22.93 4.96 -0.79
CA GLN A 43 -23.85 5.09 0.34
C GLN A 43 -24.03 3.74 1.04
N ASN A 44 -24.12 3.76 2.38
CA ASN A 44 -24.32 2.56 3.21
C ASN A 44 -23.29 1.45 2.95
N ALA A 45 -22.02 1.84 2.83
CA ALA A 45 -20.95 0.89 2.50
C ALA A 45 -20.87 -0.26 3.53
N ILE A 46 -20.85 -1.49 3.03
CA ILE A 46 -20.78 -2.71 3.86
C ILE A 46 -19.35 -3.04 4.28
N GLY A 47 -18.37 -2.34 3.71
CA GLY A 47 -16.95 -2.50 3.98
C GLY A 47 -16.09 -1.54 3.17
N ILE A 48 -14.79 -1.59 3.43
CA ILE A 48 -13.76 -0.78 2.78
C ILE A 48 -12.85 -1.70 1.98
N ILE A 49 -12.60 -1.35 0.71
CA ILE A 49 -11.50 -1.90 -0.08
C ILE A 49 -10.37 -0.87 -0.10
N TYR A 50 -9.19 -1.25 0.39
CA TYR A 50 -8.00 -0.41 0.34
C TYR A 50 -7.02 -0.94 -0.71
N LEU A 51 -6.83 -0.18 -1.80
CA LEU A 51 -6.00 -0.58 -2.94
C LEU A 51 -4.59 0.02 -2.86
N ILE A 52 -3.57 -0.83 -3.05
CA ILE A 52 -2.16 -0.44 -3.03
C ILE A 52 -1.51 -0.75 -4.39
N HIS A 53 -1.03 0.28 -5.06
CA HIS A 53 -0.47 0.17 -6.41
C HIS A 53 0.98 -0.35 -6.41
N GLY A 54 1.46 -0.77 -7.59
CA GLY A 54 2.80 -1.34 -7.77
C GLY A 54 3.92 -0.31 -7.91
N PHE A 55 5.16 -0.80 -8.00
CA PHE A 55 6.36 0.03 -8.21
C PHE A 55 6.33 0.70 -9.59
N LYS A 56 6.71 1.99 -9.65
CA LYS A 56 6.59 2.84 -10.86
C LYS A 56 5.19 2.83 -11.49
N ALA A 57 4.15 2.58 -10.71
CA ALA A 57 2.75 2.74 -11.10
C ALA A 57 2.08 3.82 -10.25
N HIS A 58 0.75 3.86 -10.21
CA HIS A 58 -0.05 4.71 -9.33
C HIS A 58 -1.49 4.16 -9.24
N THR A 59 -2.35 4.65 -8.33
CA THR A 59 -3.67 4.03 -8.08
C THR A 59 -4.50 3.88 -9.36
N ARG A 60 -4.72 4.99 -10.06
CA ARG A 60 -5.60 5.01 -11.22
C ARG A 60 -5.07 4.15 -12.37
N ILE A 61 -3.76 3.94 -12.50
CA ILE A 61 -3.23 3.07 -13.56
C ILE A 61 -3.41 1.60 -13.22
N ASN A 62 -3.21 1.16 -11.98
CA ASN A 62 -3.36 -0.27 -11.70
C ASN A 62 -4.83 -0.72 -11.67
N PHE A 63 -5.77 0.15 -11.27
CA PHE A 63 -7.12 -0.31 -10.92
C PHE A 63 -8.26 0.34 -11.73
N MET A 64 -7.99 1.34 -12.57
CA MET A 64 -9.01 1.90 -13.47
C MET A 64 -8.85 1.38 -14.90
N ARG A 65 -9.97 1.39 -15.63
CA ARG A 65 -9.96 1.16 -17.07
C ARG A 65 -9.30 2.36 -17.76
N LYS A 66 -8.56 2.10 -18.84
CA LYS A 66 -7.87 3.15 -19.60
C LYS A 66 -8.64 3.43 -20.89
N ASN A 67 -8.81 4.71 -21.20
CA ASN A 67 -9.41 5.18 -22.45
C ASN A 67 -8.41 5.09 -23.60
N LEU A 68 -8.13 3.87 -24.04
CA LEU A 68 -7.24 3.62 -25.17
C LEU A 68 -8.07 3.23 -26.39
N ARG A 69 -7.86 3.96 -27.49
CA ARG A 69 -8.44 3.65 -28.80
C ARG A 69 -7.37 3.00 -29.68
N MET A 70 -7.73 1.91 -30.34
CA MET A 70 -6.92 1.33 -31.40
C MET A 70 -7.44 1.86 -32.73
N PRO A 71 -6.78 2.84 -33.36
CA PRO A 71 -7.23 3.35 -34.66
C PRO A 71 -7.03 2.31 -35.77
N ASN A 72 -5.97 1.47 -35.73
CA ASN A 72 -5.68 0.40 -36.68
C ASN A 72 -4.75 -0.69 -36.07
N ILE A 73 -4.71 -1.89 -36.65
CA ILE A 73 -3.88 -3.05 -36.19
C ILE A 73 -2.37 -2.74 -36.17
N ASN A 74 -1.93 -1.76 -36.97
CA ASN A 74 -0.52 -1.37 -37.13
C ASN A 74 -0.19 0.01 -36.55
N GLU A 75 -1.15 0.70 -35.91
CA GLU A 75 -0.94 2.04 -35.37
C GLU A 75 -0.85 2.04 -33.83
N ASP A 76 -0.11 3.02 -33.32
CA ASP A 76 0.09 3.24 -31.90
C ASP A 76 -1.23 3.63 -31.20
N LEU A 77 -1.50 3.08 -30.00
CA LEU A 77 -2.69 3.38 -29.18
C LEU A 77 -2.92 4.91 -29.05
N ILE A 78 -4.11 5.39 -29.40
CA ILE A 78 -4.49 6.78 -29.15
C ILE A 78 -5.10 6.84 -27.76
N ALA A 79 -4.54 7.70 -26.91
CA ALA A 79 -5.04 7.92 -25.57
C ALA A 79 -5.59 9.34 -25.48
N ASP A 80 -6.83 9.48 -25.01
CA ASP A 80 -7.33 10.79 -24.57
C ASP A 80 -6.60 11.14 -23.28
N ILE A 81 -5.67 12.08 -23.35
CA ILE A 81 -4.80 12.46 -22.23
C ILE A 81 -5.62 13.13 -21.11
N ASP A 82 -6.68 13.85 -21.48
CA ASP A 82 -7.51 14.59 -20.54
C ASP A 82 -8.52 13.67 -19.84
N ASN A 83 -8.96 12.60 -20.52
CA ASN A 83 -9.91 11.61 -20.00
C ASN A 83 -9.34 10.18 -19.98
N TYR A 84 -8.08 10.03 -19.57
CA TYR A 84 -7.35 8.77 -19.67
C TYR A 84 -7.92 7.63 -18.82
N TYR A 85 -8.48 7.94 -17.65
CA TYR A 85 -9.00 6.94 -16.71
C TYR A 85 -10.52 6.91 -16.73
N ILE A 86 -11.07 5.70 -16.88
CA ILE A 86 -12.50 5.43 -16.95
C ILE A 86 -12.90 4.59 -15.73
N TYR A 87 -13.92 5.07 -15.01
CA TYR A 87 -14.55 4.37 -13.89
C TYR A 87 -15.41 3.19 -14.35
N LYS A 88 -16.19 3.38 -15.42
CA LYS A 88 -17.03 2.32 -15.99
C LYS A 88 -16.20 1.10 -16.40
N ASP A 89 -16.67 -0.08 -16.02
CA ASP A 89 -16.06 -1.40 -16.19
C ASP A 89 -14.66 -1.50 -15.56
N SER A 90 -14.38 -0.72 -14.51
CA SER A 90 -13.13 -0.83 -13.74
C SER A 90 -13.29 -1.71 -12.50
N TRP A 91 -12.15 -2.11 -11.91
CA TRP A 91 -12.14 -2.80 -10.62
C TRP A 91 -12.85 -1.99 -9.54
N ILE A 92 -12.62 -0.68 -9.55
CA ILE A 92 -13.19 0.27 -8.58
C ILE A 92 -14.72 0.26 -8.67
N GLU A 93 -15.27 0.40 -9.88
CA GLU A 93 -16.73 0.36 -10.06
C GLU A 93 -17.29 -1.00 -9.63
N LYS A 94 -16.60 -2.11 -9.93
CA LYS A 94 -17.10 -3.42 -9.55
C LYS A 94 -17.15 -3.62 -8.04
N PHE A 95 -16.16 -3.11 -7.29
CA PHE A 95 -16.24 -3.10 -5.83
C PHE A 95 -17.38 -2.20 -5.31
N ASN A 96 -17.57 -1.03 -5.92
CA ASN A 96 -18.66 -0.13 -5.57
C ASN A 96 -20.04 -0.75 -5.84
N GLN A 97 -20.23 -1.43 -6.98
CA GLN A 97 -21.45 -2.19 -7.29
C GLN A 97 -21.73 -3.32 -6.30
N ASN A 98 -20.69 -3.84 -5.64
CA ASN A 98 -20.80 -4.84 -4.57
C ASN A 98 -20.91 -4.22 -3.16
N GLY A 99 -21.19 -2.91 -3.07
CA GLY A 99 -21.48 -2.21 -1.81
C GLY A 99 -20.25 -1.80 -1.00
N TYR A 100 -19.04 -1.89 -1.56
CA TYR A 100 -17.83 -1.45 -0.87
C TYR A 100 -17.44 -0.03 -1.26
N SER A 101 -16.98 0.76 -0.30
CA SER A 101 -16.25 1.99 -0.60
C SER A 101 -14.78 1.68 -0.88
N VAL A 102 -14.21 2.27 -1.94
CA VAL A 102 -12.83 2.00 -2.38
C VAL A 102 -11.95 3.20 -2.05
N TYR A 103 -10.85 2.96 -1.35
CA TYR A 103 -9.86 3.98 -1.00
C TYR A 103 -8.47 3.58 -1.45
N ALA A 104 -7.65 4.57 -1.77
CA ALA A 104 -6.26 4.36 -2.17
C ALA A 104 -5.45 5.66 -2.08
N LEU A 105 -4.12 5.53 -2.11
CA LEU A 105 -3.19 6.65 -2.26
C LEU A 105 -2.16 6.37 -3.37
N ASP A 106 -1.62 7.42 -3.96
CA ASP A 106 -0.38 7.33 -4.72
C ASP A 106 0.80 7.34 -3.72
N LEU A 107 1.67 6.33 -3.77
CA LEU A 107 2.82 6.16 -2.87
C LEU A 107 3.85 7.29 -3.07
N GLN A 108 4.76 7.48 -2.10
CA GLN A 108 5.83 8.48 -2.21
C GLN A 108 6.58 8.34 -3.54
N GLY A 109 6.77 9.45 -4.24
CA GLY A 109 7.46 9.45 -5.53
C GLY A 109 6.65 8.95 -6.72
N HIS A 110 5.43 8.48 -6.51
CA HIS A 110 4.59 7.86 -7.54
C HIS A 110 3.35 8.72 -7.84
N GLY A 111 2.80 8.53 -9.04
CA GLY A 111 1.59 9.24 -9.47
C GLY A 111 1.65 10.74 -9.20
N LYS A 112 0.62 11.26 -8.54
CA LYS A 112 0.53 12.68 -8.19
C LYS A 112 1.15 13.03 -6.83
N SER A 113 1.67 12.05 -6.08
CA SER A 113 2.29 12.29 -4.78
C SER A 113 3.64 12.98 -4.90
N GLN A 114 3.99 13.74 -3.86
CA GLN A 114 5.31 14.33 -3.74
C GLN A 114 6.39 13.25 -3.59
N LEU A 115 7.60 13.63 -3.92
CA LEU A 115 8.76 12.76 -3.98
C LEU A 115 9.88 13.34 -3.13
N LEU A 116 10.65 12.47 -2.48
CA LEU A 116 11.83 12.88 -1.73
C LEU A 116 13.03 12.97 -2.68
N GLY A 117 13.56 14.18 -2.87
CA GLY A 117 14.64 14.46 -3.81
C GLY A 117 14.15 14.89 -5.19
N ASN A 118 14.71 14.33 -6.26
CA ASN A 118 14.50 14.79 -7.64
C ASN A 118 14.13 13.69 -8.66
N LEU A 119 13.96 12.44 -8.25
CA LEU A 119 13.75 11.32 -9.17
C LEU A 119 12.41 10.63 -8.93
N ARG A 120 11.48 10.73 -9.90
CA ARG A 120 10.19 10.04 -9.82
C ARG A 120 10.32 8.53 -9.76
N GLY A 121 9.38 7.89 -9.08
CA GLY A 121 9.34 6.46 -8.81
C GLY A 121 10.40 5.97 -7.83
N ASN A 122 11.08 6.88 -7.11
CA ASN A 122 12.08 6.50 -6.09
C ASN A 122 11.59 6.88 -4.70
N PHE A 123 12.05 6.11 -3.72
CA PHE A 123 11.80 6.31 -2.30
C PHE A 123 13.07 5.96 -1.49
N SER A 124 13.14 6.45 -0.25
CA SER A 124 14.32 6.29 0.62
C SER A 124 14.22 5.14 1.61
N SER A 125 13.03 4.68 1.93
CA SER A 125 12.78 3.61 2.90
C SER A 125 11.52 2.88 2.48
N PHE A 126 11.56 1.54 2.43
CA PHE A 126 10.36 0.76 2.11
C PHE A 126 9.32 0.85 3.23
N ASP A 127 9.76 0.79 4.50
CA ASP A 127 8.86 0.86 5.65
C ASP A 127 8.19 2.25 5.77
N ASP A 128 8.78 3.33 5.21
CA ASP A 128 8.08 4.62 5.14
C ASP A 128 6.84 4.55 4.23
N LEU A 129 6.87 3.74 3.16
CA LEU A 129 5.69 3.53 2.31
C LEU A 129 4.60 2.75 3.06
N VAL A 130 5.00 1.83 3.94
CA VAL A 130 4.11 1.03 4.78
C VAL A 130 3.45 1.92 5.83
N ASP A 131 4.24 2.79 6.47
CA ASP A 131 3.75 3.75 7.46
C ASP A 131 2.75 4.73 6.85
N ASP A 132 2.99 5.24 5.64
CA ASP A 132 2.05 6.10 4.94
C ASP A 132 0.70 5.41 4.69
N VAL A 133 0.75 4.14 4.25
CA VAL A 133 -0.44 3.32 4.02
C VAL A 133 -1.20 3.12 5.33
N MET A 134 -0.50 2.74 6.41
CA MET A 134 -1.14 2.57 7.72
C MET A 134 -1.73 3.88 8.23
N GLN A 135 -1.03 5.01 8.09
CA GLN A 135 -1.52 6.32 8.50
C GLN A 135 -2.83 6.67 7.79
N TYR A 136 -2.89 6.50 6.47
CA TYR A 136 -4.10 6.81 5.72
C TYR A 136 -5.25 5.83 6.01
N MET A 137 -4.96 4.54 6.18
CA MET A 137 -5.98 3.56 6.59
C MET A 137 -6.64 3.93 7.94
N ASN A 138 -5.86 4.44 8.90
CA ASN A 138 -6.40 4.93 10.17
C ASN A 138 -7.27 6.17 9.98
N GLN A 139 -6.78 7.14 9.20
CA GLN A 139 -7.56 8.35 8.89
C GLN A 139 -8.91 8.01 8.25
N ILE A 140 -8.96 7.04 7.33
CA ILE A 140 -10.22 6.58 6.71
C ILE A 140 -11.18 6.04 7.78
N GLN A 141 -10.69 5.18 8.68
CA GLN A 141 -11.53 4.61 9.74
C GLN A 141 -12.04 5.68 10.71
N ASP A 142 -11.24 6.70 11.00
CA ASP A 142 -11.64 7.79 11.89
C ASP A 142 -12.64 8.74 11.19
N GLU A 143 -12.45 9.07 9.91
CA GLU A 143 -13.41 9.84 9.09
C GLU A 143 -14.78 9.14 9.05
N ILE A 144 -14.81 7.83 8.75
CA ILE A 144 -16.04 7.05 8.67
C ILE A 144 -16.72 6.94 10.05
N SER A 145 -15.94 6.89 11.13
CA SER A 145 -16.50 6.87 12.49
C SER A 145 -17.16 8.20 12.88
N ASN A 146 -16.68 9.32 12.33
CA ASN A 146 -17.18 10.67 12.61
C ASN A 146 -18.39 11.06 11.75
N ASP A 147 -18.40 10.76 10.45
CA ASP A 147 -19.51 11.13 9.54
C ASP A 147 -20.85 10.49 9.95
N ASN A 148 -20.82 9.37 10.67
CA ASN A 148 -22.02 8.72 11.19
C ASN A 148 -22.61 9.38 12.47
N GLN A 149 -22.10 10.55 12.89
CA GLN A 149 -22.58 11.29 14.06
C GLN A 149 -23.54 12.44 13.71
N THR A 150 -23.54 12.98 12.49
CA THR A 150 -24.32 14.20 12.15
C THR A 150 -25.80 13.93 11.82
N GLY A 151 -26.37 12.80 12.28
CA GLY A 151 -27.70 12.33 11.88
C GLY A 151 -28.75 12.22 12.98
N ASP A 152 -28.44 12.49 14.25
CA ASP A 152 -29.43 12.43 15.33
C ASP A 152 -29.20 13.54 16.35
N GLU A 153 -30.08 14.54 16.34
CA GLU A 153 -30.35 15.36 17.51
C GLU A 153 -31.09 14.50 18.52
N SER A 154 -30.37 13.88 19.44
CA SER A 154 -30.96 13.25 20.62
C SER A 154 -30.02 13.40 21.80
N TYR A 155 -30.44 14.21 22.76
CA TYR A 155 -29.83 14.29 24.07
C TYR A 155 -30.02 12.96 24.81
N ASP A 156 -28.99 12.61 25.58
CA ASP A 156 -28.79 11.39 26.38
C ASP A 156 -28.24 10.13 25.69
N ILE A 157 -27.42 9.44 26.50
CA ILE A 157 -26.95 8.04 26.45
C ILE A 157 -25.45 7.88 26.12
N VAL A 158 -24.76 7.29 27.10
CA VAL A 158 -23.48 6.56 27.06
C VAL A 158 -22.90 6.35 25.65
N PRO A 159 -21.62 6.70 25.38
CA PRO A 159 -21.04 6.57 24.05
C PRO A 159 -20.97 5.09 23.65
N THR A 160 -21.99 4.63 22.92
CA THR A 160 -21.96 3.34 22.24
C THR A 160 -20.97 3.47 21.09
N LYS A 161 -19.78 2.89 21.28
CA LYS A 161 -18.68 2.91 20.32
C LYS A 161 -19.17 2.33 18.98
N LYS A 162 -19.56 3.18 18.02
CA LYS A 162 -20.11 2.74 16.72
C LYS A 162 -19.08 1.87 15.97
N LYS A 163 -19.59 0.83 15.31
CA LYS A 163 -18.82 -0.29 14.75
C LYS A 163 -18.04 0.15 13.50
N ARG A 164 -16.71 0.04 13.55
CA ARG A 164 -15.82 0.30 12.40
C ARG A 164 -16.15 -0.64 11.23
N LEU A 165 -16.07 -0.14 10.00
CA LEU A 165 -16.34 -0.97 8.82
C LEU A 165 -15.21 -2.00 8.59
N PRO A 166 -15.52 -3.22 8.13
CA PRO A 166 -14.50 -4.20 7.80
C PRO A 166 -13.66 -3.72 6.61
N MET A 167 -12.33 -3.82 6.73
CA MET A 167 -11.38 -3.37 5.71
C MET A 167 -10.67 -4.57 5.05
N TYR A 168 -10.60 -4.56 3.72
CA TYR A 168 -9.87 -5.56 2.95
C TYR A 168 -8.76 -4.86 2.16
N ILE A 169 -7.52 -5.31 2.33
CA ILE A 169 -6.34 -4.71 1.71
C ILE A 169 -5.99 -5.50 0.45
N ILE A 170 -5.80 -4.83 -0.68
CA ILE A 170 -5.44 -5.47 -1.95
C ILE A 170 -4.25 -4.74 -2.54
N GLY A 171 -3.15 -5.47 -2.77
CA GLY A 171 -1.93 -4.91 -3.30
C GLY A 171 -1.41 -5.60 -4.55
N GLN A 172 -0.98 -4.82 -5.54
CA GLN A 172 -0.33 -5.30 -6.77
C GLN A 172 1.19 -5.16 -6.65
N SER A 173 1.95 -6.22 -6.95
CA SER A 173 3.41 -6.19 -7.01
C SER A 173 4.05 -5.70 -5.71
N MET A 174 4.81 -4.60 -5.74
CA MET A 174 5.31 -3.91 -4.56
C MET A 174 4.20 -3.59 -3.56
N GLY A 175 3.02 -3.18 -4.04
CA GLY A 175 1.85 -2.93 -3.20
C GLY A 175 1.35 -4.19 -2.47
N GLY A 176 1.50 -5.37 -3.08
CA GLY A 176 1.20 -6.65 -2.42
C GLY A 176 2.18 -6.93 -1.28
N SER A 177 3.45 -6.62 -1.47
CA SER A 177 4.45 -6.71 -0.40
C SER A 177 4.21 -5.69 0.72
N ILE A 178 3.76 -4.47 0.39
CA ILE A 178 3.35 -3.47 1.38
C ILE A 178 2.16 -3.99 2.19
N ALA A 179 1.12 -4.52 1.54
CA ALA A 179 -0.06 -5.08 2.23
C ALA A 179 0.31 -6.16 3.25
N LEU A 180 1.19 -7.10 2.86
CA LEU A 180 1.68 -8.14 3.78
C LEU A 180 2.58 -7.58 4.88
N ARG A 181 3.40 -6.58 4.56
CA ARG A 181 4.27 -5.91 5.53
C ARG A 181 3.47 -5.15 6.59
N VAL A 182 2.36 -4.51 6.21
CA VAL A 182 1.39 -3.94 7.15
C VAL A 182 0.96 -5.00 8.16
N LEU A 183 0.52 -6.17 7.69
CA LEU A 183 0.09 -7.26 8.57
C LEU A 183 1.22 -7.75 9.50
N GLN A 184 2.46 -7.83 9.04
CA GLN A 184 3.60 -8.23 9.89
C GLN A 184 3.91 -7.21 10.98
N LEU A 185 3.89 -5.91 10.68
CA LEU A 185 4.15 -4.86 11.67
C LEU A 185 3.06 -4.87 12.74
N LEU A 186 1.82 -4.97 12.29
CA LEU A 186 0.64 -5.10 13.11
C LEU A 186 0.67 -6.34 14.02
N GLY A 187 0.99 -7.52 13.48
CA GLY A 187 1.10 -8.76 14.25
C GLY A 187 2.24 -8.71 15.28
N LYS A 188 3.39 -8.12 14.91
CA LYS A 188 4.51 -7.89 15.82
C LYS A 188 4.13 -6.95 16.96
N GLU A 189 3.39 -5.88 16.69
CA GLU A 189 2.91 -4.94 17.71
C GLU A 189 1.97 -5.65 18.70
N LYS A 190 1.03 -6.47 18.21
CA LYS A 190 0.13 -7.27 19.05
C LYS A 190 0.89 -8.23 19.97
N GLU A 191 1.90 -8.92 19.45
CA GLU A 191 2.75 -9.81 20.25
C GLU A 191 3.55 -9.06 21.32
N ASN A 192 4.14 -7.91 20.95
CA ASN A 192 4.86 -7.06 21.90
C ASN A 192 3.94 -6.53 23.01
N ASN A 193 2.71 -6.11 22.67
CA ASN A 193 1.75 -5.61 23.64
C ASN A 193 1.33 -6.70 24.63
N ILE A 194 1.11 -7.93 24.17
CA ILE A 194 0.83 -9.09 25.04
C ILE A 194 2.02 -9.33 25.98
N ASN A 195 3.24 -9.40 25.45
CA ASN A 195 4.45 -9.66 26.24
C ASN A 195 4.76 -8.52 27.24
N SER A 196 4.39 -7.27 26.91
CA SER A 196 4.55 -6.11 27.81
C SER A 196 3.45 -6.00 28.87
N GLY A 197 2.27 -6.58 28.63
CA GLY A 197 1.18 -6.63 29.62
C GLY A 197 1.49 -7.55 30.80
N ASP A 198 2.36 -8.54 30.60
CA ASP A 198 2.83 -9.47 31.64
C ASP A 198 4.07 -8.94 32.42
N ALA A 199 4.69 -7.85 31.96
CA ALA A 199 5.83 -7.23 32.60
C ALA A 199 5.44 -5.85 33.15
N ASN A 200 5.18 -5.79 34.46
CA ASN A 200 4.76 -4.60 35.20
C ASN A 200 5.44 -3.27 34.79
N ASN A 201 4.61 -2.23 34.84
CA ASN A 201 4.84 -0.79 34.75
C ASN A 201 6.23 -0.25 35.17
N TYR A 202 6.59 0.86 34.53
CA TYR A 202 7.71 1.79 34.76
C TYR A 202 9.09 1.40 34.19
N LYS A 203 9.53 2.21 33.21
CA LYS A 203 10.89 2.34 32.64
C LYS A 203 11.29 1.40 31.48
N LYS A 204 10.63 1.46 30.31
CA LYS A 204 11.36 1.08 29.07
C LYS A 204 10.81 1.56 27.72
N CYS A 205 10.52 2.85 27.56
CA CYS A 205 10.24 3.41 26.22
C CYS A 205 11.06 4.66 25.90
N LYS A 206 12.38 4.60 26.13
CA LYS A 206 13.35 5.56 25.54
C LYS A 206 14.43 4.87 24.68
N ALA A 207 14.42 3.54 24.54
CA ALA A 207 15.53 2.81 23.93
C ALA A 207 15.26 2.18 22.54
N ILE A 208 14.07 2.34 21.95
CA ILE A 208 13.74 1.68 20.66
C ILE A 208 13.76 2.67 19.47
N LEU A 209 13.87 3.98 19.71
CA LEU A 209 13.88 4.99 18.64
C LEU A 209 15.22 5.73 18.46
N ASP A 210 16.21 5.53 19.33
CA ASP A 210 17.51 6.24 19.24
C ASP A 210 18.71 5.37 18.82
N ASN A 211 18.52 4.09 18.46
CA ASN A 211 19.60 3.28 17.88
C ASN A 211 19.39 3.02 16.39
N SER A 212 19.41 4.11 15.62
CA SER A 212 19.91 4.09 14.24
C SER A 212 21.34 4.63 14.24
N ASN A 213 22.28 3.89 14.83
CA ASN A 213 23.69 4.01 14.50
C ASN A 213 24.27 2.61 14.31
N SER A 214 24.99 2.46 13.20
CA SER A 214 25.78 1.32 12.79
C SER A 214 26.60 0.70 13.93
N THR A 215 26.68 -0.63 13.99
CA THR A 215 27.96 -1.38 13.87
C THR A 215 27.73 -2.89 13.84
N ASN A 216 28.63 -3.56 13.12
CA ASN A 216 28.82 -5.00 13.07
C ASN A 216 29.10 -5.57 14.47
N GLU A 217 28.46 -6.68 14.83
CA GLU A 217 28.90 -7.54 15.93
C GLU A 217 29.77 -8.66 15.34
N ILE A 218 31.08 -8.53 15.52
CA ILE A 218 31.99 -9.66 15.69
C ILE A 218 32.51 -9.51 17.12
N ASP A 219 32.25 -10.53 17.92
CA ASP A 219 32.75 -10.70 19.29
C ASP A 219 34.27 -10.51 19.36
N ASN A 220 34.74 -9.76 20.37
CA ASN A 220 35.89 -10.13 21.18
C ASN A 220 35.99 -9.26 22.44
N ASP A 221 36.07 -9.96 23.57
CA ASP A 221 36.40 -9.45 24.90
C ASP A 221 37.78 -8.77 24.98
N MET A 222 37.85 -7.69 25.75
CA MET A 222 38.77 -7.46 26.91
C MET A 222 39.20 -6.00 27.10
N ASN A 223 39.01 -5.54 28.34
CA ASN A 223 39.88 -4.70 29.17
C ASN A 223 40.14 -3.20 28.85
N ASN A 224 39.55 -2.39 29.74
CA ASN A 224 40.22 -1.54 30.74
C ASN A 224 40.60 -0.06 30.44
N SER A 225 40.21 0.77 31.41
CA SER A 225 40.79 2.04 31.90
C SER A 225 40.43 3.40 31.28
N ASN A 226 39.89 4.24 32.19
CA ASN A 226 40.18 5.63 32.53
C ASN A 226 39.87 6.82 31.58
N ASP A 227 38.94 7.64 32.10
CA ASP A 227 39.07 9.08 32.41
C ASP A 227 39.36 10.10 31.29
N TYR A 228 38.45 11.09 31.17
CA TYR A 228 38.68 12.54 31.21
C TYR A 228 37.45 13.27 30.64
N GLY A 229 36.90 14.19 31.43
CA GLY A 229 35.76 15.02 31.07
C GLY A 229 36.11 16.21 30.19
N PHE A 230 35.07 16.82 29.59
CA PHE A 230 35.03 18.26 29.34
C PHE A 230 33.59 18.73 29.17
N ASP A 231 33.17 19.64 30.05
CA ASP A 231 31.97 20.45 29.95
C ASP A 231 32.04 21.40 28.74
N ASN A 232 30.90 21.71 28.13
CA ASN A 232 30.55 23.12 27.90
C ASN A 232 29.08 23.31 27.51
N SER A 233 28.42 24.08 28.35
CA SER A 233 27.10 24.68 28.23
C SER A 233 27.05 25.85 27.23
N CYS A 234 25.91 26.06 26.57
CA CYS A 234 25.25 27.38 26.43
C CYS A 234 23.87 27.15 25.77
N ALA A 235 22.76 27.23 26.51
CA ALA A 235 21.98 28.43 26.82
C ALA A 235 21.02 28.86 25.69
N SER A 236 19.75 28.87 26.07
CA SER A 236 18.54 29.17 25.31
C SER A 236 18.28 30.67 25.24
N THR A 237 17.63 31.14 24.17
CA THR A 237 16.79 32.34 24.21
C THR A 237 15.51 32.11 23.41
N SER A 238 14.38 32.24 24.11
CA SER A 238 13.00 32.22 23.65
C SER A 238 12.45 33.65 23.47
N ALA A 239 11.45 33.80 22.60
CA ALA A 239 10.33 34.79 22.59
C ALA A 239 9.84 34.99 21.15
N THR A 240 8.57 34.98 20.72
CA THR A 240 7.21 34.79 21.29
C THR A 240 6.30 34.62 20.06
N ALA A 241 5.71 33.45 19.79
CA ALA A 241 4.34 33.03 20.10
C ALA A 241 3.19 33.86 19.49
N ASN A 242 2.41 33.22 18.61
CA ASN A 242 0.94 33.12 18.60
C ASN A 242 0.54 32.05 17.54
N ALA A 243 0.28 30.79 17.94
CA ALA A 243 -1.01 30.24 18.41
C ALA A 243 -1.91 29.84 17.20
N ILE A 244 -2.51 28.66 17.02
CA ILE A 244 -2.76 27.38 17.72
C ILE A 244 -3.18 26.43 16.56
N ALA A 245 -2.72 25.19 16.42
CA ALA A 245 -3.38 24.03 17.03
C ALA A 245 -2.43 22.83 17.15
N ASN A 246 -2.20 22.46 18.40
CA ASN A 246 -1.56 21.23 18.85
C ASN A 246 -2.30 20.00 18.34
N GLY A 247 -1.72 19.32 17.34
CA GLY A 247 -1.95 17.89 17.18
C GLY A 247 -1.17 17.16 18.26
N LYS A 248 -1.80 16.94 19.43
CA LYS A 248 -1.30 15.96 20.39
C LYS A 248 -1.15 14.63 19.65
N TYR A 249 0.07 14.11 19.56
CA TYR A 249 0.32 12.73 19.18
C TYR A 249 -0.27 11.85 20.28
N GLU A 250 -1.57 11.56 20.16
CA GLU A 250 -2.28 10.65 21.04
C GLU A 250 -1.85 9.21 20.75
N GLY A 251 -1.11 8.65 21.70
CA GLY A 251 -1.31 7.30 22.23
C GLY A 251 -1.19 6.14 21.24
N TYR A 252 -0.07 5.42 21.35
CA TYR A 252 0.07 4.01 20.96
C TYR A 252 -1.12 3.20 21.52
N TYR A 253 -1.99 2.71 20.64
CA TYR A 253 -3.10 1.81 20.96
C TYR A 253 -3.34 0.87 19.78
N ASN A 254 -3.16 -0.45 20.00
CA ASN A 254 -3.45 -1.60 19.12
C ASN A 254 -4.02 -1.25 17.73
N TYR A 255 -3.14 -1.06 16.74
CA TYR A 255 -3.54 -0.70 15.37
C TYR A 255 -4.37 -1.79 14.65
N LEU A 256 -4.23 -3.07 15.01
CA LEU A 256 -5.01 -4.16 14.36
C LEU A 256 -6.51 -4.03 14.56
N ASP A 257 -6.94 -3.90 15.81
CA ASP A 257 -8.37 -3.83 16.15
C ASP A 257 -8.98 -2.51 15.66
N LYS A 258 -8.17 -1.45 15.62
CA LYS A 258 -8.54 -0.15 15.06
C LYS A 258 -8.78 -0.24 13.56
N LEU A 259 -7.94 -0.92 12.79
CA LEU A 259 -8.09 -0.96 11.34
C LEU A 259 -9.21 -1.89 10.87
N ASN A 260 -9.66 -2.81 11.72
CA ASN A 260 -10.70 -3.81 11.42
C ASN A 260 -10.42 -4.55 10.10
N ILE A 261 -9.16 -5.00 9.92
CA ILE A 261 -8.75 -5.71 8.71
C ILE A 261 -9.32 -7.13 8.74
N LYS A 262 -10.04 -7.49 7.67
CA LYS A 262 -10.73 -8.78 7.52
C LYS A 262 -10.19 -9.67 6.43
N GLY A 263 -9.26 -9.17 5.62
CA GLY A 263 -8.55 -9.98 4.64
C GLY A 263 -7.48 -9.18 3.92
N CYS A 264 -6.48 -9.89 3.40
CA CYS A 264 -5.41 -9.31 2.60
C CYS A 264 -5.19 -10.10 1.31
N VAL A 265 -5.17 -9.40 0.18
CA VAL A 265 -4.95 -9.94 -1.15
C VAL A 265 -3.61 -9.44 -1.71
N SER A 266 -2.75 -10.37 -2.11
CA SER A 266 -1.46 -10.09 -2.75
C SER A 266 -1.49 -10.57 -4.20
N LEU A 267 -1.54 -9.63 -5.13
CA LEU A 267 -1.52 -9.85 -6.58
C LEU A 267 -0.10 -9.69 -7.11
N SER A 268 0.48 -10.72 -7.72
CA SER A 268 1.87 -10.73 -8.22
C SER A 268 2.89 -10.18 -7.20
N GLY A 269 2.68 -10.48 -5.90
CA GLY A 269 3.42 -9.86 -4.80
C GLY A 269 4.93 -9.95 -4.96
N MET A 270 5.62 -8.82 -4.70
CA MET A 270 7.07 -8.70 -4.85
C MET A 270 7.81 -9.37 -3.67
N MET A 271 7.74 -10.70 -3.63
CA MET A 271 8.43 -11.54 -2.63
C MET A 271 9.77 -12.05 -3.15
N ARG A 272 9.89 -12.20 -4.48
CA ARG A 272 11.04 -12.79 -5.14
C ARG A 272 11.10 -12.30 -6.59
N LEU A 273 12.16 -11.60 -6.99
CA LEU A 273 12.34 -11.18 -8.39
C LEU A 273 13.01 -12.26 -9.23
N LYS A 274 12.72 -12.27 -10.54
CA LYS A 274 13.49 -13.04 -11.53
C LYS A 274 14.80 -12.31 -11.86
N THR A 275 15.95 -12.91 -11.53
CA THR A 275 17.29 -12.37 -11.89
C THR A 275 18.04 -13.31 -12.82
N LEU A 276 19.12 -12.83 -13.47
CA LEU A 276 19.98 -13.64 -14.36
C LEU A 276 20.63 -14.82 -13.62
N LEU A 277 21.06 -14.62 -12.39
CA LEU A 277 21.73 -15.62 -11.54
C LEU A 277 20.75 -16.56 -10.83
N GLY A 278 19.48 -16.55 -11.24
CA GLY A 278 18.38 -17.27 -10.58
C GLY A 278 17.59 -16.38 -9.62
N SER A 279 16.48 -16.90 -9.11
CA SER A 279 15.56 -16.10 -8.28
C SER A 279 15.66 -16.41 -6.77
N GLY A 280 16.60 -17.24 -6.31
CA GLY A 280 16.58 -17.82 -4.96
C GLY A 280 16.67 -16.80 -3.81
N TYR A 281 15.91 -17.00 -2.73
CA TYR A 281 16.01 -16.20 -1.49
C TYR A 281 17.44 -16.10 -0.96
N LYS A 282 18.19 -17.22 -0.99
CA LYS A 282 19.60 -17.26 -0.55
C LYS A 282 20.47 -16.29 -1.35
N LEU A 283 20.22 -16.11 -2.65
CA LEU A 283 20.95 -15.14 -3.48
C LEU A 283 20.63 -13.70 -3.03
N PHE A 284 19.35 -13.37 -2.82
CA PHE A 284 18.99 -12.03 -2.35
C PHE A 284 19.59 -11.71 -0.98
N LYS A 285 19.48 -12.65 -0.02
CA LYS A 285 19.94 -12.43 1.35
C LYS A 285 21.47 -12.41 1.48
N TYR A 286 22.16 -13.37 0.88
CA TYR A 286 23.59 -13.58 1.15
C TYR A 286 24.52 -13.02 0.06
N PHE A 287 23.98 -12.64 -1.10
CA PHE A 287 24.79 -12.08 -2.19
C PHE A 287 24.39 -10.65 -2.54
N TYR A 288 23.16 -10.43 -3.00
CA TYR A 288 22.74 -9.10 -3.46
C TYR A 288 22.68 -8.08 -2.33
N LEU A 289 22.09 -8.43 -1.18
CA LEU A 289 21.89 -7.48 -0.09
C LEU A 289 23.22 -6.98 0.52
N PRO A 290 24.23 -7.82 0.84
CA PRO A 290 25.52 -7.33 1.31
C PRO A 290 26.25 -6.45 0.29
N ILE A 291 26.28 -6.85 -0.98
CA ILE A 291 26.91 -6.07 -2.05
C ILE A 291 26.23 -4.71 -2.22
N LEU A 292 24.90 -4.69 -2.27
CA LEU A 292 24.14 -3.45 -2.39
C LEU A 292 24.24 -2.59 -1.14
N SER A 293 24.36 -3.18 0.05
CA SER A 293 24.59 -2.44 1.30
C SER A 293 25.94 -1.73 1.26
N PHE A 294 26.99 -2.42 0.80
CA PHE A 294 28.31 -1.82 0.62
C PHE A 294 28.27 -0.70 -0.43
N LEU A 295 27.71 -0.97 -1.62
CA LEU A 295 27.58 0.03 -2.69
C LEU A 295 26.71 1.22 -2.26
N TYR A 296 25.68 0.99 -1.44
CA TYR A 296 24.85 2.05 -0.88
C TYR A 296 25.66 2.99 0.01
N CYS A 297 26.59 2.49 0.82
CA CYS A 297 27.48 3.33 1.63
C CYS A 297 28.45 4.17 0.78
N VAL A 298 28.92 3.63 -0.33
CA VAL A 298 29.94 4.28 -1.17
C VAL A 298 29.33 5.24 -2.19
N VAL A 299 28.18 4.88 -2.80
CA VAL A 299 27.58 5.62 -3.92
C VAL A 299 26.03 5.59 -3.90
N PRO A 300 25.36 6.13 -2.86
CA PRO A 300 23.91 5.99 -2.67
C PRO A 300 23.05 6.67 -3.75
N HIS A 301 23.59 7.72 -4.38
CA HIS A 301 22.87 8.55 -5.34
C HIS A 301 23.12 8.16 -6.80
N THR A 302 23.98 7.16 -7.05
CA THR A 302 24.22 6.68 -8.40
C THR A 302 22.96 6.10 -9.00
N GLN A 303 22.65 6.56 -10.21
CA GLN A 303 21.50 6.12 -10.97
C GLN A 303 21.91 4.94 -11.84
N PHE A 304 21.16 3.85 -11.76
CA PHE A 304 21.30 2.71 -12.64
C PHE A 304 20.14 2.69 -13.61
N SER A 305 20.45 2.74 -14.90
CA SER A 305 19.49 2.35 -15.92
C SER A 305 19.46 0.84 -15.98
N LEU A 306 18.43 0.23 -15.38
CA LEU A 306 18.14 -1.17 -15.66
C LEU A 306 17.80 -1.24 -17.15
N LYS A 307 18.73 -1.74 -17.97
CA LYS A 307 18.45 -2.02 -19.38
C LYS A 307 17.18 -2.87 -19.44
N TYR A 308 16.13 -2.27 -20.00
CA TYR A 308 14.84 -2.90 -20.20
C TYR A 308 15.06 -4.24 -20.90
N ARG A 309 14.79 -5.36 -20.23
CA ARG A 309 14.59 -6.61 -20.97
C ARG A 309 13.38 -6.41 -21.87
N PRO A 310 13.38 -6.97 -23.10
CA PRO A 310 12.16 -7.04 -23.89
C PRO A 310 11.13 -7.84 -23.07
N ARG A 311 10.18 -7.12 -22.47
CA ARG A 311 9.12 -7.71 -21.66
C ARG A 311 8.22 -8.52 -22.58
N LYS A 312 7.79 -9.70 -22.15
CA LYS A 312 6.71 -10.45 -22.83
C LYS A 312 5.34 -9.90 -22.43
N GLU A 313 5.24 -8.60 -22.17
CA GLU A 313 3.99 -7.97 -21.77
C GLU A 313 3.08 -7.83 -22.98
N PRO A 314 1.74 -7.94 -22.81
CA PRO A 314 0.81 -7.62 -23.87
C PRO A 314 1.05 -6.21 -24.44
N LYS A 315 0.86 -6.02 -25.75
CA LYS A 315 1.09 -4.72 -26.43
C LYS A 315 0.35 -3.56 -25.75
N ILE A 316 -0.82 -3.83 -25.18
CA ILE A 316 -1.61 -2.85 -24.44
C ILE A 316 -0.91 -2.38 -23.16
N VAL A 317 -0.31 -3.28 -22.38
CA VAL A 317 0.43 -2.94 -21.15
C VAL A 317 1.69 -2.15 -21.47
N ILE A 318 2.47 -2.59 -22.47
CA ILE A 318 3.65 -1.85 -22.93
C ILE A 318 3.28 -0.42 -23.32
N SER A 319 2.15 -0.26 -23.99
CA SER A 319 1.65 1.02 -24.46
C SER A 319 1.11 1.93 -23.36
N ILE A 320 0.52 1.34 -22.31
CA ILE A 320 0.17 2.02 -21.06
C ILE A 320 1.44 2.55 -20.39
N CYS A 321 2.47 1.69 -20.25
CA CYS A 321 3.73 2.08 -19.63
C CYS A 321 4.44 3.20 -20.39
N LYS A 322 4.49 3.14 -21.72
CA LYS A 322 5.12 4.18 -22.56
C LYS A 322 4.43 5.54 -22.45
N ARG A 323 3.11 5.58 -22.28
CA ARG A 323 2.31 6.81 -22.24
C ARG A 323 2.12 7.37 -20.84
N ASN A 324 2.46 6.61 -19.80
CA ASN A 324 2.33 7.08 -18.45
C ASN A 324 3.37 8.16 -18.14
N LYS A 325 2.95 9.44 -18.18
CA LYS A 325 3.76 10.63 -17.85
C LYS A 325 4.35 10.59 -16.42
N PHE A 326 3.91 9.66 -15.57
CA PHE A 326 4.42 9.47 -14.22
C PHE A 326 5.52 8.41 -14.12
N ILE A 327 5.76 7.62 -15.18
CA ILE A 327 6.86 6.65 -15.23
C ILE A 327 8.13 7.36 -15.67
N ASN A 328 9.12 7.34 -14.79
CA ASN A 328 10.43 7.87 -15.12
C ASN A 328 11.25 6.85 -15.94
N SER A 329 11.68 7.27 -17.14
CA SER A 329 12.63 6.57 -18.00
C SER A 329 14.08 6.61 -17.49
N ASP A 330 14.40 7.53 -16.59
CA ASP A 330 15.77 7.89 -16.20
C ASP A 330 16.39 6.92 -15.18
N GLY A 331 15.93 5.67 -15.15
CA GLY A 331 16.47 4.62 -14.29
C GLY A 331 15.96 4.65 -12.84
N MET A 332 16.77 4.10 -11.93
CA MET A 332 16.49 3.98 -10.49
C MET A 332 17.74 4.35 -9.68
N LYS A 333 17.55 5.02 -8.54
CA LYS A 333 18.64 5.23 -7.58
C LYS A 333 19.00 3.91 -6.92
N LEU A 334 20.31 3.70 -6.67
CA LEU A 334 20.81 2.52 -5.97
C LEU A 334 20.13 2.31 -4.62
N LYS A 335 19.90 3.40 -3.85
CA LYS A 335 19.15 3.36 -2.59
C LYS A 335 17.77 2.72 -2.74
N CYS A 336 17.03 3.08 -3.79
CA CYS A 336 15.71 2.51 -4.05
C CYS A 336 15.78 1.01 -4.38
N VAL A 337 16.79 0.59 -5.18
CA VAL A 337 17.03 -0.84 -5.47
C VAL A 337 17.35 -1.62 -4.20
N TYR A 338 18.23 -1.06 -3.35
CA TYR A 338 18.57 -1.65 -2.05
C TYR A 338 17.33 -1.83 -1.18
N GLU A 339 16.50 -0.80 -1.03
CA GLU A 339 15.29 -0.87 -0.21
C GLU A 339 14.26 -1.87 -0.74
N LEU A 340 14.12 -2.03 -2.06
CA LEU A 340 13.27 -3.08 -2.64
C LEU A 340 13.76 -4.49 -2.28
N ILE A 341 15.07 -4.74 -2.40
CA ILE A 341 15.64 -6.06 -2.07
C ILE A 341 15.60 -6.32 -0.56
N LYS A 342 15.89 -5.31 0.24
CA LYS A 342 15.74 -5.34 1.70
C LYS A 342 14.30 -5.69 2.08
N ALA A 343 13.30 -5.08 1.44
CA ALA A 343 11.90 -5.39 1.69
C ALA A 343 11.56 -6.86 1.44
N MET A 344 12.03 -7.46 0.34
CA MET A 344 11.82 -8.90 0.06
C MET A 344 12.42 -9.79 1.15
N VAL A 345 13.66 -9.48 1.57
CA VAL A 345 14.36 -10.23 2.62
C VAL A 345 13.66 -10.07 3.97
N THR A 346 13.27 -8.85 4.32
CA THR A 346 12.54 -8.53 5.55
C THR A 346 11.19 -9.24 5.59
N LEU A 347 10.45 -9.25 4.46
CA LEU A 347 9.16 -9.91 4.36
C LEU A 347 9.27 -11.42 4.64
N ASP A 348 10.28 -12.11 4.10
CA ASP A 348 10.51 -13.53 4.40
C ASP A 348 10.98 -13.77 5.84
N ARG A 349 11.84 -12.89 6.39
CA ARG A 349 12.34 -13.00 7.77
C ARG A 349 11.24 -12.81 8.81
N ASN A 350 10.31 -11.89 8.57
CA ASN A 350 9.27 -11.52 9.53
C ASN A 350 7.96 -12.32 9.34
N ILE A 351 8.02 -13.45 8.62
CA ILE A 351 6.85 -14.28 8.32
C ILE A 351 6.18 -14.85 9.58
N SER A 352 6.91 -15.02 10.68
CA SER A 352 6.38 -15.45 11.97
C SER A 352 5.43 -14.44 12.60
N TYR A 353 5.57 -13.16 12.26
CA TYR A 353 4.70 -12.08 12.76
C TYR A 353 3.40 -11.94 11.96
N MET A 354 3.12 -12.84 11.01
CA MET A 354 1.83 -12.81 10.31
C MET A 354 0.69 -13.11 11.30
N PRO A 355 -0.37 -12.28 11.35
CA PRO A 355 -1.54 -12.54 12.19
C PRO A 355 -2.23 -13.83 11.74
N LYS A 356 -2.50 -14.73 12.71
CA LYS A 356 -3.02 -16.08 12.45
C LYS A 356 -4.47 -16.09 11.96
N ASP A 357 -5.20 -15.03 12.29
CA ASP A 357 -6.64 -14.84 12.18
C ASP A 357 -7.07 -13.95 11.01
N ILE A 358 -6.13 -13.36 10.25
CA ILE A 358 -6.46 -12.56 9.06
C ILE A 358 -6.27 -13.43 7.81
N PRO A 359 -7.35 -13.75 7.07
CA PRO A 359 -7.29 -14.53 5.85
C PRO A 359 -6.41 -13.91 4.77
N LEU A 360 -5.67 -14.76 4.05
CA LEU A 360 -4.78 -14.34 2.96
C LEU A 360 -5.22 -14.94 1.61
N LEU A 361 -5.25 -14.10 0.58
CA LEU A 361 -5.43 -14.53 -0.80
C LEU A 361 -4.21 -14.13 -1.63
N PHE A 362 -3.58 -15.11 -2.26
CA PHE A 362 -2.51 -14.88 -3.21
C PHE A 362 -3.03 -15.17 -4.62
N VAL A 363 -2.81 -14.24 -5.54
CA VAL A 363 -3.03 -14.49 -6.98
C VAL A 363 -1.74 -14.15 -7.70
N HIS A 364 -1.17 -15.11 -8.44
CA HIS A 364 0.11 -14.91 -9.12
C HIS A 364 0.16 -15.70 -10.42
N SER A 365 0.63 -15.06 -11.50
CA SER A 365 0.78 -15.75 -12.78
C SER A 365 2.06 -16.59 -12.86
N LYS A 366 1.99 -17.77 -13.48
CA LYS A 366 3.19 -18.55 -13.85
C LYS A 366 4.08 -17.80 -14.85
N ASP A 367 3.47 -16.97 -15.69
CA ASP A 367 4.13 -16.27 -16.79
C ASP A 367 4.70 -14.90 -16.39
N ASP A 368 4.52 -14.49 -15.12
CA ASP A 368 5.06 -13.23 -14.57
C ASP A 368 6.60 -13.18 -14.73
N ASP A 369 7.09 -12.31 -15.61
CA ASP A 369 8.52 -12.20 -15.96
C ASP A 369 9.32 -11.31 -14.99
N ILE A 370 8.65 -10.63 -14.05
CA ILE A 370 9.24 -9.72 -13.07
C ILE A 370 9.33 -10.41 -11.71
N CYS A 371 8.18 -10.77 -11.15
CA CYS A 371 8.06 -11.45 -9.87
C CYS A 371 7.89 -12.95 -10.11
N CYS A 372 8.66 -13.76 -9.39
CA CYS A 372 8.58 -15.20 -9.53
C CYS A 372 7.43 -15.73 -8.68
N TYR A 373 6.42 -16.37 -9.29
CA TYR A 373 5.30 -16.98 -8.57
C TYR A 373 5.72 -17.98 -7.48
N LYS A 374 6.88 -18.64 -7.64
CA LYS A 374 7.48 -19.52 -6.61
C LYS A 374 7.75 -18.77 -5.30
N GLY A 375 7.94 -17.45 -5.35
CA GLY A 375 7.98 -16.58 -4.17
C GLY A 375 6.67 -16.61 -3.39
N SER A 376 5.53 -16.37 -4.07
CA SER A 376 4.20 -16.48 -3.47
C SER A 376 3.88 -17.88 -2.98
N VAL A 377 4.24 -18.93 -3.73
CA VAL A 377 4.11 -20.32 -3.27
C VAL A 377 4.89 -20.55 -1.97
N SER A 378 6.16 -20.13 -1.93
CA SER A 378 7.01 -20.30 -0.76
C SER A 378 6.49 -19.53 0.45
N PHE A 379 6.03 -18.29 0.26
CA PHE A 379 5.51 -17.47 1.35
C PHE A 379 4.19 -18.05 1.87
N HIS A 380 3.27 -18.41 0.98
CA HIS A 380 2.02 -19.09 1.33
C HIS A 380 2.28 -20.33 2.20
N ASN A 381 3.23 -21.18 1.82
CA ASN A 381 3.52 -22.41 2.55
C ASN A 381 4.12 -22.13 3.94
N LYS A 382 5.03 -21.16 4.05
CA LYS A 382 5.71 -20.81 5.31
C LYS A 382 4.82 -20.02 6.28
N ALA A 383 3.88 -19.20 5.80
CA ALA A 383 3.07 -18.34 6.65
C ALA A 383 2.12 -19.16 7.54
N ASN A 384 2.22 -19.01 8.86
CA ASN A 384 1.37 -19.74 9.81
C ASN A 384 0.01 -19.04 10.02
N VAL A 385 -0.78 -18.95 8.95
CA VAL A 385 -2.12 -18.34 8.95
C VAL A 385 -3.16 -19.42 8.69
N LYS A 386 -4.28 -19.38 9.44
CA LYS A 386 -5.32 -20.42 9.43
C LYS A 386 -6.01 -20.53 8.07
N ASP A 387 -6.50 -19.40 7.53
CA ASP A 387 -7.12 -19.34 6.22
C ASP A 387 -6.21 -18.63 5.22
N LYS A 388 -5.70 -19.39 4.26
CA LYS A 388 -4.85 -18.88 3.19
C LYS A 388 -5.14 -19.65 1.91
N LYS A 389 -5.29 -18.93 0.81
CA LYS A 389 -5.55 -19.48 -0.53
C LYS A 389 -4.52 -18.94 -1.52
N LEU A 390 -4.17 -19.77 -2.50
CA LEU A 390 -3.25 -19.42 -3.57
C LEU A 390 -3.85 -19.82 -4.92
N TYR A 391 -4.06 -18.83 -5.77
CA TYR A 391 -4.50 -19.00 -7.15
C TYR A 391 -3.32 -18.73 -8.08
N ILE A 392 -2.92 -19.77 -8.80
CA ILE A 392 -1.91 -19.66 -9.83
C ILE A 392 -2.62 -19.55 -11.18
N VAL A 393 -2.35 -18.45 -11.89
CA VAL A 393 -3.00 -18.16 -13.17
C VAL A 393 -2.00 -18.30 -14.32
N GLU A 394 -2.51 -18.47 -15.53
CA GLU A 394 -1.72 -18.67 -16.75
C GLU A 394 -2.19 -17.67 -17.81
N GLY A 395 -1.33 -17.34 -18.77
CA GLY A 395 -1.66 -16.44 -19.88
C GLY A 395 -1.66 -14.94 -19.54
N MET A 396 -1.25 -14.57 -18.33
CA MET A 396 -1.08 -13.18 -17.89
C MET A 396 0.38 -12.95 -17.46
N ASN A 397 0.97 -11.80 -17.69
CA ASN A 397 2.30 -11.45 -17.19
C ASN A 397 2.19 -10.78 -15.80
N HIS A 398 3.02 -9.78 -15.52
CA HIS A 398 3.15 -9.16 -14.20
C HIS A 398 1.97 -8.26 -13.82
N ALA A 399 1.33 -7.61 -14.78
CA ALA A 399 0.36 -6.54 -14.53
C ALA A 399 -1.06 -7.11 -14.49
N ILE A 400 -1.31 -8.10 -13.63
CA ILE A 400 -2.57 -8.86 -13.56
C ILE A 400 -3.82 -7.97 -13.57
N SER A 401 -3.83 -6.84 -12.87
CA SER A 401 -5.00 -5.94 -12.82
C SER A 401 -5.21 -5.09 -14.08
N GLU A 402 -4.29 -5.14 -15.04
CA GLU A 402 -4.29 -4.32 -16.26
C GLU A 402 -4.33 -5.16 -17.54
N GLU A 403 -4.08 -6.46 -17.44
CA GLU A 403 -4.03 -7.37 -18.57
C GLU A 403 -5.43 -7.86 -18.99
N PRO A 404 -5.64 -8.22 -20.27
CA PRO A 404 -6.90 -8.82 -20.71
C PRO A 404 -7.25 -10.07 -19.87
N GLY A 405 -8.52 -10.19 -19.44
CA GLY A 405 -8.97 -11.29 -18.57
C GLY A 405 -8.82 -11.01 -17.07
N ASN A 406 -8.34 -9.82 -16.68
CA ASN A 406 -8.27 -9.38 -15.29
C ASN A 406 -9.63 -9.43 -14.56
N GLU A 407 -10.74 -9.40 -15.29
CA GLU A 407 -12.11 -9.43 -14.76
C GLU A 407 -12.38 -10.77 -14.05
N ILE A 408 -11.78 -11.87 -14.53
CA ILE A 408 -11.86 -13.19 -13.87
C ILE A 408 -11.20 -13.12 -12.50
N ILE A 409 -10.05 -12.45 -12.41
CA ILE A 409 -9.30 -12.29 -11.16
C ILE A 409 -10.06 -11.43 -10.18
N LEU A 410 -10.64 -10.33 -10.66
CA LEU A 410 -11.50 -9.46 -9.87
C LEU A 410 -12.69 -10.23 -9.27
N ASN A 411 -13.36 -11.07 -10.06
CA ASN A 411 -14.47 -11.90 -9.58
C ASN A 411 -14.02 -12.88 -8.50
N ILE A 412 -12.88 -13.56 -8.68
CA ILE A 412 -12.30 -14.45 -7.64
C ILE A 412 -12.10 -13.69 -6.33
N ILE A 413 -11.63 -12.45 -6.39
CA ILE A 413 -11.39 -11.62 -5.20
C ILE A 413 -12.72 -11.21 -4.56
N ILE A 414 -13.70 -10.75 -5.34
CA ILE A 414 -15.02 -10.35 -4.83
C ILE A 414 -15.72 -11.54 -4.16
N ASP A 415 -15.71 -12.71 -4.80
CA ASP A 415 -16.30 -13.93 -4.26
C ASP A 415 -15.59 -14.37 -2.97
N TRP A 416 -14.26 -14.28 -2.94
CA TRP A 416 -13.49 -14.59 -1.74
C TRP A 416 -13.85 -13.66 -0.58
N ILE A 417 -13.91 -12.34 -0.82
CA ILE A 417 -14.30 -11.34 0.19
C ILE A 417 -15.74 -11.60 0.68
N SER A 418 -16.67 -11.90 -0.24
CA SER A 418 -18.07 -12.19 0.09
C SER A 418 -18.19 -13.39 1.04
N ASN A 419 -17.49 -14.49 0.73
CA ASN A 419 -17.47 -15.70 1.56
C ASN A 419 -16.86 -15.49 2.95
N LEU A 420 -15.87 -14.59 3.08
CA LEU A 420 -15.33 -14.25 4.40
C LEU A 420 -16.37 -13.55 5.27
N ARG A 421 -17.21 -12.70 4.67
CA ARG A 421 -18.22 -11.94 5.41
C ARG A 421 -19.36 -12.83 5.90
N THR A 422 -19.86 -13.74 5.05
CA THR A 422 -20.95 -14.66 5.42
C THR A 422 -20.54 -15.54 6.61
N ASN A 423 -19.33 -16.10 6.58
CA ASN A 423 -18.80 -16.90 7.69
C ASN A 423 -18.66 -16.09 9.00
N ASP A 424 -18.35 -14.79 8.90
CA ASP A 424 -18.22 -13.87 10.04
C ASP A 424 -19.59 -13.45 10.65
N GLU A 425 -20.67 -13.57 9.89
CA GLU A 425 -22.06 -13.33 10.30
C GLU A 425 -22.63 -14.60 10.97
N ASP A 426 -22.47 -15.76 10.34
CA ASP A 426 -22.91 -17.05 10.89
C ASP A 426 -22.29 -17.36 12.27
N VAL A 427 -21.02 -17.01 12.47
CA VAL A 427 -20.34 -17.18 13.77
C VAL A 427 -20.90 -16.24 14.85
N LYS A 428 -21.38 -15.05 14.49
CA LYS A 428 -21.99 -14.12 15.45
C LYS A 428 -23.39 -14.56 15.85
N ASP A 429 -24.18 -15.02 14.90
CA ASP A 429 -25.54 -15.49 15.16
C ASP A 429 -25.52 -16.75 16.04
N ASN A 430 -24.61 -17.69 15.77
CA ASN A 430 -24.40 -18.86 16.63
C ASN A 430 -23.88 -18.51 18.03
N LYS A 431 -23.10 -17.44 18.20
CA LYS A 431 -22.68 -16.95 19.52
C LYS A 431 -23.82 -16.29 20.29
N MET A 432 -24.74 -15.58 19.63
CA MET A 432 -25.90 -14.98 20.30
C MET A 432 -26.94 -16.02 20.72
N LEU A 433 -27.09 -17.11 19.97
CA LEU A 433 -27.98 -18.23 20.32
C LEU A 433 -27.48 -19.03 21.53
N ASN A 434 -26.16 -19.12 21.75
CA ASN A 434 -25.56 -19.84 22.88
C ASN A 434 -25.44 -19.01 24.18
N VAL A 435 -25.93 -17.76 24.20
CA VAL A 435 -25.91 -16.86 25.37
C VAL A 435 -27.33 -16.58 25.89
N ARG A 436 -28.33 -17.34 25.43
CA ARG A 436 -29.71 -17.27 25.94
C ARG A 436 -30.06 -18.43 26.83
#